data_AF-A0A835IHG5-F1
#
_entry.id   AF-A0A835IHG5-F1
#
_cell.length_a   1.000
_cell.length_b   1.000
_cell.length_c   1.000
_cell.angle_alpha   90.00
_cell.angle_beta   90.00
_cell.angle_gamma   90.00
#
_symmetry.space_group_name_H-M   'P 1'
#
loop_
_entity.id
_entity.type
_entity.pdbx_description
1 polymer ?
#
loop_
_entity_poly.entity_id
_entity_poly.type
_entity_poly.pdbx_seq_one_letter_code
_entity_poly.pdbx_strand_id
1 'polypeptide(L)'
;MFLKQMSRRKFILKSQKFQEMRENQELPHTCSRQGYARLEYQMQKESPNPSSITRVDVWCKGHTKKSGEPSNNIVAERMKKMKEIRDSATSDSFNHSIQNDALSQVLGPDRYSRVRGKGARLTPSKLGVVSQDKQMVTQLQKETSEEIDLKRRRKTLASCVPPIIFLRQPIVKLSRHRVSKRHDFKNYANGGSLLHPPDAILAS
;
A
#
# COMPACT_ATOMS: atom_id res chain seq x y z
N MET A 1 45.06 26.44 -27.01
CA MET A 1 45.72 26.74 -25.71
C MET A 1 44.67 27.01 -24.63
N PHE A 2 44.29 26.00 -23.86
CA PHE A 2 43.19 26.05 -22.88
C PHE A 2 43.53 26.89 -21.63
N LEU A 3 44.79 26.85 -21.17
CA LEU A 3 45.26 27.57 -19.98
C LEU A 3 45.17 29.10 -20.12
N LYS A 4 45.44 29.66 -21.32
CA LYS A 4 45.26 31.09 -21.61
C LYS A 4 43.81 31.57 -21.54
N GLN A 5 42.83 30.66 -21.64
CA GLN A 5 41.41 31.00 -21.54
C GLN A 5 40.96 31.05 -20.07
N MET A 6 41.48 30.16 -19.23
CA MET A 6 41.17 30.08 -17.80
C MET A 6 41.88 31.18 -16.97
N SER A 7 43.01 31.71 -17.45
CA SER A 7 43.70 32.84 -16.80
C SER A 7 43.14 34.22 -17.17
N ARG A 8 42.13 34.29 -18.05
CA ARG A 8 41.48 35.57 -18.39
C ARG A 8 40.76 36.11 -17.18
N ARG A 9 40.92 37.40 -16.89
CA ARG A 9 40.23 38.10 -15.79
C ARG A 9 38.71 37.85 -15.76
N LYS A 10 38.05 37.85 -16.93
CA LYS A 10 36.61 37.53 -17.05
C LYS A 10 36.26 36.12 -16.53
N PHE A 11 37.12 35.13 -16.76
CA PHE A 11 36.91 33.76 -16.29
C PHE A 11 37.09 33.67 -14.77
N ILE A 12 38.17 34.26 -14.23
CA ILE A 12 38.47 34.26 -12.80
C ILE A 12 37.33 34.91 -12.01
N LEU A 13 36.88 36.10 -12.41
CA LEU A 13 35.76 36.80 -11.76
C LEU A 13 34.47 35.96 -11.78
N LYS A 14 34.19 35.29 -12.90
CA LYS A 14 33.05 34.39 -13.03
C LYS A 14 33.19 33.18 -12.08
N SER A 15 34.39 32.60 -11.98
CA SER A 15 34.67 31.48 -11.09
C SER A 15 34.50 31.87 -9.61
N GLN A 16 35.06 33.01 -9.20
CA GLN A 16 34.93 33.55 -7.84
C GLN A 16 33.46 33.74 -7.46
N LYS A 17 32.68 34.37 -8.33
CA LYS A 17 31.22 34.50 -8.15
C LYS A 17 30.52 33.16 -7.92
N PHE A 18 30.89 32.12 -8.67
CA PHE A 18 30.31 30.79 -8.46
C PHE A 18 30.81 30.08 -7.20
N GLN A 19 32.03 30.38 -6.73
CA GLN A 19 32.54 29.89 -5.45
C GLN A 19 31.74 30.51 -4.30
N GLU A 20 31.60 31.83 -4.28
CA GLU A 20 30.79 32.56 -3.29
C GLU A 20 29.35 32.03 -3.24
N MET A 21 28.72 31.79 -4.40
CA MET A 21 27.37 31.23 -4.43
C MET A 21 27.27 29.81 -3.85
N ARG A 22 28.32 28.98 -3.97
CA ARG A 22 28.36 27.64 -3.36
C ARG A 22 28.63 27.72 -1.87
N GLU A 23 29.50 28.63 -1.43
CA GLU A 23 29.81 28.86 -0.02
C GLU A 23 28.58 29.37 0.74
N ASN A 24 27.79 30.23 0.11
CA ASN A 24 26.53 30.74 0.66
C ASN A 24 25.36 29.74 0.60
N GLN A 25 25.58 28.52 0.10
CA GLN A 25 24.52 27.51 0.00
C GLN A 25 24.33 26.79 1.34
N GLU A 26 23.35 27.24 2.13
CA GLU A 26 23.08 26.69 3.47
C GLU A 26 22.47 25.29 3.48
N LEU A 27 21.70 24.92 2.46
CA LEU A 27 20.90 23.68 2.42
C LEU A 27 21.27 22.81 1.20
N PRO A 28 22.48 22.21 1.17
CA PRO A 28 22.86 21.31 0.10
C PRO A 28 22.16 19.95 0.24
N HIS A 29 21.50 19.51 -0.83
CA HIS A 29 20.91 18.17 -0.93
C HIS A 29 21.97 17.13 -1.33
N THR A 30 21.80 15.90 -0.87
CA THR A 30 22.72 14.76 -1.09
C THR A 30 22.18 13.74 -2.10
N CYS A 31 20.95 13.90 -2.58
CA CYS A 31 20.28 12.95 -3.46
C CYS A 31 20.82 12.87 -4.90
N SER A 32 21.91 13.57 -5.24
CA SER A 32 22.63 13.49 -6.54
C SER A 32 21.68 13.39 -7.75
N ARG A 33 21.93 12.46 -8.69
CA ARG A 33 21.08 12.19 -9.86
C ARG A 33 19.75 11.53 -9.50
N GLN A 34 19.57 10.99 -8.29
CA GLN A 34 18.34 10.30 -7.90
C GLN A 34 17.18 11.29 -7.80
N GLY A 35 17.35 12.39 -7.07
CA GLY A 35 16.31 13.39 -6.83
C GLY A 35 15.15 12.89 -5.96
N TYR A 36 14.28 13.81 -5.54
CA TYR A 36 13.24 13.52 -4.55
C TYR A 36 12.16 12.53 -4.99
N ALA A 37 11.74 12.50 -6.26
CA ALA A 37 10.71 11.55 -6.71
C ALA A 37 11.16 10.10 -6.56
N ARG A 38 12.39 9.78 -6.99
CA ARG A 38 12.94 8.43 -6.86
C ARG A 38 13.29 8.10 -5.42
N LEU A 39 13.71 9.08 -4.63
CA LEU A 39 13.95 8.90 -3.20
C LEU A 39 12.67 8.53 -2.46
N GLU A 40 11.59 9.28 -2.67
CA GLU A 40 10.28 8.99 -2.10
C GLU A 40 9.79 7.58 -2.49
N TYR A 41 9.89 7.23 -3.77
CA TYR A 41 9.51 5.89 -4.25
C TYR A 41 10.31 4.77 -3.59
N GLN A 42 11.64 4.93 -3.44
CA GLN A 42 12.47 3.93 -2.75
C GLN A 42 12.10 3.80 -1.27
N MET A 43 11.91 4.93 -0.58
CA MET A 43 11.46 4.91 0.82
C MET A 43 10.13 4.18 0.97
N GLN A 44 9.17 4.42 0.06
CA GLN A 44 7.87 3.73 0.07
C GLN A 44 7.99 2.24 -0.20
N LYS A 45 8.91 1.83 -1.07
CA LYS A 45 9.15 0.41 -1.36
C LYS A 45 9.80 -0.33 -0.19
N GLU A 46 10.67 0.34 0.56
CA GLU A 46 11.40 -0.24 1.69
C GLU A 46 10.60 -0.21 3.01
N SER A 47 9.64 0.72 3.13
CA SER A 47 8.81 0.85 4.33
C SER A 47 7.66 -0.17 4.35
N PRO A 48 7.35 -0.77 5.52
CA PRO A 48 6.14 -1.59 5.67
C PRO A 48 4.86 -0.76 5.49
N ASN A 49 4.94 0.55 5.83
CA ASN A 49 3.83 1.49 5.72
C ASN A 49 4.21 2.60 4.73
N PRO A 50 3.95 2.44 3.43
CA PRO A 50 4.33 3.44 2.43
C PRO A 50 3.57 4.77 2.61
N SER A 51 2.33 4.72 3.09
CA SER A 51 1.47 5.89 3.26
C SER A 51 1.89 6.82 4.41
N SER A 52 2.69 6.34 5.36
CA SER A 52 3.16 7.16 6.49
C SER A 52 4.34 8.05 6.12
N ILE A 53 4.97 7.83 4.97
CA ILE A 53 6.13 8.61 4.53
C ILE A 53 5.68 9.99 4.11
N THR A 54 6.12 10.99 4.88
CA THR A 54 5.83 12.39 4.61
C THR A 54 6.91 13.02 3.75
N ARG A 55 6.62 14.20 3.19
CA ARG A 55 7.65 14.97 2.48
C ARG A 55 8.77 15.46 3.40
N VAL A 56 8.49 15.60 4.71
CA VAL A 56 9.49 15.98 5.71
C VAL A 56 10.53 14.86 5.81
N ASP A 57 10.08 13.60 5.88
CA ASP A 57 10.97 12.43 5.92
C ASP A 57 11.85 12.35 4.66
N VAL A 58 11.24 12.57 3.49
CA VAL A 58 11.94 12.60 2.20
C VAL A 58 12.95 13.76 2.14
N TRP A 59 12.59 14.93 2.65
CA TRP A 59 13.48 16.07 2.73
C TRP A 59 14.66 15.78 3.65
N CYS A 60 14.42 15.22 4.83
CA CYS A 60 15.45 14.85 5.78
C CYS A 60 16.41 13.83 5.15
N LYS A 61 15.90 12.72 4.61
CA LYS A 61 16.72 11.70 3.94
C LYS A 61 17.53 12.28 2.79
N GLY A 62 16.96 13.21 2.03
CA GLY A 62 17.65 13.89 0.92
C GLY A 62 18.71 14.91 1.35
N HIS A 63 18.84 15.22 2.64
CA HIS A 63 19.90 16.06 3.21
C HIS A 63 20.80 15.27 4.17
N THR A 64 20.62 13.95 4.27
CA THR A 64 21.49 13.04 5.01
C THR A 64 22.52 12.42 4.04
N LYS A 65 23.77 12.33 4.46
CA LYS A 65 24.85 11.64 3.73
C LYS A 65 24.63 10.13 3.77
N LYS A 66 25.38 9.39 2.96
CA LYS A 66 25.38 7.92 3.00
C LYS A 66 25.87 7.35 4.34
N SER A 67 26.70 8.10 5.07
CA SER A 67 27.15 7.77 6.43
C SER A 67 26.05 7.88 7.49
N GLY A 68 24.90 8.48 7.17
CA GLY A 68 23.82 8.74 8.12
C GLY A 68 23.88 10.11 8.79
N GLU A 69 24.95 10.87 8.57
CA GLU A 69 25.11 12.22 9.13
C GLU A 69 24.41 13.28 8.27
N PRO A 70 23.94 14.40 8.88
CA PRO A 70 23.48 15.57 8.14
C PRO A 70 24.55 16.12 7.17
N SER A 71 24.12 16.79 6.09
CA SER A 71 25.04 17.33 5.09
C SER A 71 25.96 18.42 5.66
N ASN A 72 25.44 19.28 6.54
CA ASN A 72 26.16 20.30 7.29
C ASN A 72 25.49 20.59 8.66
N ASN A 73 26.12 21.45 9.47
CA ASN A 73 25.62 21.83 10.80
C ASN A 73 24.27 22.55 10.73
N ILE A 74 24.07 23.44 9.75
CA ILE A 74 22.81 24.18 9.59
C ILE A 74 21.65 23.20 9.33
N VAL A 75 21.83 22.24 8.43
CA VAL A 75 20.85 21.19 8.16
C VAL A 75 20.57 20.38 9.42
N ALA A 76 21.59 20.03 10.21
CA ALA A 76 21.42 19.32 11.48
C ALA A 76 20.49 20.09 12.44
N GLU A 77 20.72 21.40 12.59
CA GLU A 77 19.86 22.26 13.41
C GLU A 77 18.42 22.33 12.90
N ARG A 78 18.23 22.47 11.57
CA ARG A 78 16.90 22.49 10.96
C ARG A 78 16.17 21.15 11.15
N MET A 79 16.86 20.03 10.96
CA MET A 79 16.31 18.69 11.21
C MET A 79 15.89 18.52 12.67
N LYS A 80 16.71 19.00 13.61
CA LYS A 80 16.39 18.96 15.05
C LYS A 80 15.10 19.73 15.35
N LYS A 81 14.98 20.97 14.86
CA LYS A 81 13.76 21.78 15.03
C LYS A 81 12.53 21.11 14.41
N MET A 82 12.67 20.49 13.23
CA MET A 82 11.56 19.76 12.60
C MET A 82 11.11 18.58 13.46
N LYS A 83 12.05 17.87 14.09
CA LYS A 83 11.75 16.77 15.00
C LYS A 83 11.01 17.27 16.25
N GLU A 84 11.48 18.34 16.87
CA GLU A 84 10.83 18.96 18.04
C GLU A 84 9.38 19.40 17.74
N ILE A 85 9.15 20.00 16.57
CA ILE A 85 7.80 20.37 16.11
C ILE A 85 6.92 19.13 15.89
N ARG A 86 7.49 18.05 15.36
CA ARG A 86 6.75 16.80 15.15
C ARG A 86 6.39 16.12 16.48
N ASP A 87 7.32 16.12 17.43
CA ASP A 87 7.13 15.50 18.74
C ASP A 87 6.11 16.28 19.60
N SER A 88 5.97 17.58 19.37
CA SER A 88 4.96 18.43 20.03
C SER A 88 3.61 18.47 19.32
N ALA A 89 3.53 18.05 18.05
CA ALA A 89 2.29 18.02 17.30
C ALA A 89 1.38 16.88 17.77
N THR A 90 0.17 17.23 18.21
CA THR A 90 -0.81 16.26 18.76
C THR A 90 -1.71 15.63 17.68
N SER A 91 -1.67 16.12 16.44
CA SER A 91 -2.57 15.71 15.35
C SER A 91 -1.81 15.17 14.14
N ASP A 92 -2.23 14.01 13.64
CA ASP A 92 -1.71 13.43 12.40
C ASP A 92 -1.94 14.31 11.16
N SER A 93 -3.00 15.14 11.17
CA SER A 93 -3.31 16.07 10.07
C SER A 93 -2.18 17.07 9.82
N PHE A 94 -1.46 17.44 10.89
CA PHE A 94 -0.34 18.37 10.83
C PHE A 94 0.78 17.89 9.91
N ASN A 95 1.04 16.58 9.88
CA ASN A 95 2.11 15.97 9.11
C ASN A 95 1.81 15.88 7.60
N HIS A 96 0.53 15.99 7.22
CA HIS A 96 0.09 15.87 5.83
C HIS A 96 -0.25 17.21 5.16
N SER A 97 -0.36 18.30 5.93
CA SER A 97 -0.58 19.64 5.39
C SER A 97 0.71 20.28 4.89
N ILE A 98 0.82 20.49 3.57
CA ILE A 98 2.00 21.12 2.95
C ILE A 98 2.25 22.54 3.50
N GLN A 99 1.21 23.27 3.86
CA GLN A 99 1.34 24.66 4.32
C GLN A 99 1.84 24.76 5.76
N ASN A 100 1.48 23.79 6.60
CA ASN A 100 1.66 23.88 8.05
C ASN A 100 2.62 22.83 8.62
N ASP A 101 3.14 21.91 7.81
CA ASP A 101 4.06 20.89 8.27
C ASP A 101 5.35 21.46 8.86
N ALA A 102 6.07 20.62 9.61
CA ALA A 102 7.31 20.99 10.27
C ALA A 102 8.35 21.60 9.29
N LEU A 103 8.37 21.14 8.04
CA LEU A 103 9.26 21.68 7.01
C LEU A 103 8.92 23.13 6.65
N SER A 104 7.64 23.44 6.45
CA SER A 104 7.17 24.81 6.18
C SER A 104 7.34 25.73 7.38
N GLN A 105 7.22 25.23 8.61
CA GLN A 105 7.47 26.03 9.80
C GLN A 105 8.95 26.40 9.98
N VAL A 106 9.85 25.45 9.75
CA VAL A 106 11.29 25.64 9.99
C VAL A 106 11.98 26.40 8.86
N LEU A 107 11.53 26.24 7.62
CA LEU A 107 12.17 26.85 6.45
C LEU A 107 11.30 27.92 5.75
N GLY A 108 10.17 28.26 6.35
CA GLY A 108 9.14 29.12 5.77
C GLY A 108 8.30 28.41 4.69
N PRO A 109 7.22 29.07 4.24
CA PRO A 109 6.33 28.51 3.22
C PRO A 109 7.08 28.21 1.93
N ASP A 110 6.55 27.24 1.18
CA ASP A 110 7.06 26.94 -0.15
C ASP A 110 6.91 28.13 -1.10
N ARG A 111 7.87 28.25 -2.02
CA ARG A 111 7.75 29.22 -3.10
C ARG A 111 6.71 28.72 -4.11
N TYR A 112 5.97 29.64 -4.71
CA TYR A 112 4.87 29.36 -5.64
C TYR A 112 5.23 28.35 -6.77
N SER A 113 6.50 28.33 -7.19
CA SER A 113 6.97 27.51 -8.31
C SER A 113 7.23 26.04 -7.98
N ARG A 114 7.53 25.68 -6.72
CA ARG A 114 7.90 24.29 -6.41
C ARG A 114 7.77 23.97 -4.92
N VAL A 115 7.20 22.79 -4.66
CA VAL A 115 7.09 22.18 -3.33
C VAL A 115 8.42 21.53 -2.94
N ARG A 116 8.97 21.88 -1.77
CA ARG A 116 10.19 21.25 -1.23
C ARG A 116 9.94 19.78 -0.85
N GLY A 117 10.99 18.96 -0.96
CA GLY A 117 10.90 17.52 -0.66
C GLY A 117 10.05 16.71 -1.66
N LYS A 118 9.47 17.34 -2.69
CA LYS A 118 8.74 16.67 -3.77
C LYS A 118 9.50 16.74 -5.10
N GLY A 119 9.36 15.67 -5.87
CA GLY A 119 9.92 15.55 -7.22
C GLY A 119 9.03 16.17 -8.30
N ALA A 120 9.35 15.88 -9.56
CA ALA A 120 8.51 16.22 -10.74
C ALA A 120 8.13 17.70 -10.93
N ARG A 121 8.83 18.65 -10.28
CA ARG A 121 8.50 20.10 -10.34
C ARG A 121 7.03 20.37 -9.95
N LEU A 122 6.53 19.62 -8.96
CA LEU A 122 5.20 19.83 -8.40
C LEU A 122 5.09 21.24 -7.79
N THR A 123 4.11 22.01 -8.25
CA THR A 123 3.66 23.24 -7.62
C THR A 123 2.62 22.91 -6.54
N PRO A 124 2.38 23.80 -5.56
CA PRO A 124 1.32 23.60 -4.57
C PRO A 124 -0.05 23.32 -5.21
N SER A 125 -0.40 24.05 -6.27
CA SER A 125 -1.65 23.86 -7.02
C SER A 125 -1.78 22.47 -7.64
N LYS A 126 -0.73 22.00 -8.35
CA LYS A 126 -0.71 20.66 -8.95
C LYS A 126 -0.78 19.57 -7.89
N LEU A 127 -0.16 19.79 -6.74
CA LEU A 127 -0.19 18.82 -5.64
C LEU A 127 -1.58 18.71 -5.00
N GLY A 128 -2.36 19.79 -4.97
CA GLY A 128 -3.77 19.77 -4.58
C GLY A 128 -4.59 18.86 -5.48
N VAL A 129 -4.48 19.04 -6.81
CA VAL A 129 -5.17 18.19 -7.80
C VAL A 129 -4.75 16.73 -7.66
N VAL A 130 -3.44 16.45 -7.59
CA VAL A 130 -2.94 15.07 -7.41
C VAL A 130 -3.45 14.43 -6.11
N SER A 131 -3.61 15.21 -5.04
CA SER A 131 -4.15 14.70 -3.77
C SER A 131 -5.63 14.33 -3.90
N GLN A 132 -6.42 15.15 -4.60
CA GLN A 132 -7.84 14.86 -4.88
C GLN A 132 -7.98 13.63 -5.77
N ASP A 133 -7.19 13.54 -6.85
CA ASP A 133 -7.19 12.38 -7.75
C ASP A 133 -6.85 11.09 -6.99
N LYS A 134 -5.87 11.14 -6.09
CA LYS A 134 -5.52 10.01 -5.23
C LYS A 134 -6.67 9.59 -4.34
N GLN A 135 -7.36 10.53 -3.70
CA GLN A 135 -8.53 10.23 -2.86
C GLN A 135 -9.62 9.54 -3.67
N MET A 136 -9.94 10.08 -4.84
CA MET A 136 -10.92 9.49 -5.76
C MET A 136 -10.52 8.07 -6.18
N VAL A 137 -9.26 7.86 -6.60
CA VAL A 137 -8.76 6.54 -6.98
C VAL A 137 -8.84 5.55 -5.82
N THR A 138 -8.48 5.96 -4.60
CA THR A 138 -8.59 5.07 -3.44
C THR A 138 -10.03 4.70 -3.11
N GLN A 139 -10.98 5.60 -3.32
CA GLN A 139 -12.39 5.31 -3.13
C GLN A 139 -12.90 4.31 -4.20
N LEU A 140 -12.59 4.56 -5.47
CA LEU A 140 -12.94 3.65 -6.56
C LEU A 140 -12.33 2.25 -6.37
N GLN A 141 -11.10 2.16 -5.87
CA GLN A 141 -10.45 0.88 -5.55
C GLN A 141 -11.18 0.11 -4.44
N LYS A 142 -11.71 0.80 -3.43
CA LYS A 142 -12.53 0.17 -2.39
C LYS A 142 -13.84 -0.35 -2.95
N GLU A 143 -14.57 0.50 -3.68
CA GLU A 143 -15.86 0.13 -4.29
C GLU A 143 -15.71 -1.08 -5.24
N THR A 144 -14.67 -1.08 -6.07
CA THR A 144 -14.40 -2.21 -6.97
C THR A 144 -14.02 -3.49 -6.22
N SER A 145 -13.28 -3.38 -5.10
CA SER A 145 -12.96 -4.55 -4.26
C SER A 145 -14.20 -5.16 -3.61
N GLU A 146 -15.11 -4.30 -3.11
CA GLU A 146 -16.39 -4.71 -2.54
C GLU A 146 -17.28 -5.38 -3.58
N GLU A 147 -17.34 -4.83 -4.80
CA GLU A 147 -18.10 -5.41 -5.91
C GLU A 147 -17.58 -6.81 -6.29
N ILE A 148 -16.26 -6.99 -6.35
CA ILE A 148 -15.64 -8.28 -6.62
C ILE A 148 -16.03 -9.31 -5.55
N ASP A 149 -16.01 -8.93 -4.28
CA ASP A 149 -16.37 -9.81 -3.18
C ASP A 149 -17.87 -10.15 -3.16
N LEU A 150 -18.74 -9.19 -3.48
CA LEU A 150 -20.16 -9.44 -3.68
C LEU A 150 -20.43 -10.41 -4.83
N LYS A 151 -19.72 -10.27 -5.96
CA LYS A 151 -19.82 -11.20 -7.10
C LYS A 151 -19.38 -12.62 -6.70
N ARG A 152 -18.33 -12.76 -5.89
CA ARG A 152 -17.88 -14.06 -5.33
C ARG A 152 -18.96 -14.68 -4.45
N ARG A 153 -19.51 -13.92 -3.49
CA ARG A 153 -20.60 -14.37 -2.59
C ARG A 153 -21.87 -14.77 -3.35
N ARG A 154 -22.27 -14.00 -4.37
CA ARG A 154 -23.41 -14.35 -5.22
C ARG A 154 -23.18 -15.69 -5.94
N LYS A 155 -21.96 -15.94 -6.42
CA LYS A 155 -21.59 -17.19 -7.08
C LYS A 155 -21.64 -18.39 -6.12
N THR A 156 -21.16 -18.24 -4.88
CA THR A 156 -21.24 -19.29 -3.87
C THR A 156 -22.68 -19.59 -3.47
N LEU A 157 -23.51 -18.56 -3.23
CA LEU A 157 -24.92 -18.74 -2.93
C LEU A 157 -25.66 -19.45 -4.08
N ALA A 158 -25.39 -19.08 -5.33
CA ALA A 158 -25.96 -19.75 -6.49
C ALA A 158 -25.58 -21.25 -6.57
N SER A 159 -24.42 -21.65 -6.04
CA SER A 159 -24.01 -23.06 -5.98
C SER A 159 -24.67 -23.85 -4.85
N CYS A 160 -25.10 -23.20 -3.77
CA CYS A 160 -25.75 -23.83 -2.62
C CYS A 160 -27.28 -23.91 -2.75
N VAL A 161 -27.88 -23.16 -3.67
CA VAL A 161 -29.31 -23.25 -3.97
C VAL A 161 -29.52 -24.43 -4.93
N PRO A 162 -30.15 -25.54 -4.51
CA PRO A 162 -30.45 -26.63 -5.42
C PRO A 162 -31.41 -26.12 -6.51
N PRO A 163 -31.27 -26.58 -7.77
CA PRO A 163 -32.18 -26.19 -8.83
C PRO A 163 -33.61 -26.58 -8.45
N ILE A 164 -34.51 -25.59 -8.41
CA ILE A 164 -35.96 -25.72 -8.10
C ILE A 164 -36.66 -26.78 -8.99
N ILE A 165 -36.01 -27.17 -10.09
CA ILE A 165 -36.45 -28.17 -11.06
C ILE A 165 -36.69 -29.56 -10.41
N PHE A 166 -36.07 -29.87 -9.27
CA PHE A 166 -36.23 -31.20 -8.62
C PHE A 166 -37.57 -31.38 -7.87
N LEU A 167 -38.32 -30.31 -7.58
CA LEU A 167 -39.61 -30.40 -6.86
C LEU A 167 -40.85 -30.46 -7.79
N ARG A 168 -40.64 -30.59 -9.10
CA ARG A 168 -41.73 -30.65 -10.11
C ARG A 168 -41.77 -31.98 -10.88
N GLN A 169 -41.34 -33.10 -10.29
CA GLN A 169 -41.72 -34.40 -10.85
C GLN A 169 -43.13 -34.79 -10.36
N PRO A 170 -44.08 -35.10 -11.25
CA PRO A 170 -45.41 -35.53 -10.83
C PRO A 170 -45.34 -36.91 -10.18
N ILE A 171 -45.92 -37.03 -8.98
CA ILE A 171 -46.12 -38.30 -8.28
C ILE A 171 -47.16 -39.11 -9.07
N VAL A 172 -46.72 -40.09 -9.85
CA VAL A 172 -47.58 -41.06 -10.56
C VAL A 172 -46.76 -42.33 -10.79
N LYS A 173 -47.12 -43.56 -10.40
CA LYS A 173 -48.26 -44.16 -9.69
C LYS A 173 -47.73 -45.40 -8.96
N LEU A 174 -48.00 -45.55 -7.66
CA LEU A 174 -48.05 -46.86 -7.01
C LEU A 174 -49.38 -47.53 -7.39
N SER A 175 -49.35 -48.86 -7.53
CA SER A 175 -50.47 -49.79 -7.73
C SER A 175 -50.71 -50.26 -9.18
N ARG A 176 -50.37 -51.53 -9.41
CA ARG A 176 -51.35 -52.55 -9.79
C ARG A 176 -50.86 -53.94 -9.35
N HIS A 177 -51.52 -54.47 -8.33
CA HIS A 177 -51.57 -55.90 -8.01
C HIS A 177 -51.90 -56.71 -9.27
N ARG A 178 -51.15 -57.79 -9.52
CA ARG A 178 -51.67 -58.92 -10.29
C ARG A 178 -51.40 -60.19 -9.50
N VAL A 179 -52.46 -60.69 -8.87
CA VAL A 179 -52.55 -62.02 -8.29
C VAL A 179 -52.42 -63.04 -9.42
N SER A 180 -51.53 -64.02 -9.26
CA SER A 180 -51.71 -65.35 -9.90
C SER A 180 -51.23 -66.42 -8.94
N LYS A 181 -52.07 -67.44 -8.76
CA LYS A 181 -52.02 -68.48 -7.73
C LYS A 181 -51.18 -69.69 -8.16
N ARG A 182 -50.51 -70.29 -7.16
CA ARG A 182 -50.25 -71.73 -6.88
C ARG A 182 -49.48 -72.53 -7.95
N HIS A 183 -48.36 -73.17 -7.64
CA HIS A 183 -48.17 -74.43 -6.90
C HIS A 183 -46.62 -74.64 -6.84
N ASP A 184 -45.91 -75.20 -5.84
CA ASP A 184 -46.13 -76.39 -5.03
C ASP A 184 -45.25 -76.45 -3.77
N PHE A 185 -45.64 -77.39 -2.91
CA PHE A 185 -45.13 -77.79 -1.60
C PHE A 185 -43.73 -78.43 -1.57
N LYS A 186 -43.16 -78.43 -0.34
CA LYS A 186 -42.08 -79.27 0.27
C LYS A 186 -40.69 -78.65 0.28
N ASN A 187 -39.87 -78.74 1.33
CA ASN A 187 -40.02 -79.12 2.73
C ASN A 187 -38.71 -78.71 3.46
N TYR A 188 -38.85 -78.34 4.73
CA TYR A 188 -37.90 -78.37 5.85
C TYR A 188 -36.46 -78.86 5.64
N ALA A 189 -35.50 -78.11 6.19
CA ALA A 189 -34.61 -78.60 7.26
C ALA A 189 -33.57 -77.54 7.68
N ASN A 190 -33.52 -77.27 9.00
CA ASN A 190 -32.35 -77.06 9.88
C ASN A 190 -31.37 -75.90 9.55
N GLY A 191 -30.94 -75.05 10.48
CA GLY A 191 -31.07 -75.02 11.94
C GLY A 191 -30.02 -74.06 12.52
N GLY A 192 -30.40 -73.35 13.60
CA GLY A 192 -29.52 -72.71 14.60
C GLY A 192 -28.66 -71.53 14.14
N SER A 193 -28.33 -70.52 14.95
CA SER A 193 -28.73 -70.08 16.29
C SER A 193 -27.85 -68.85 16.63
N LEU A 194 -28.42 -67.87 17.33
CA LEU A 194 -27.85 -67.06 18.44
C LEU A 194 -26.47 -66.35 18.28
N LEU A 195 -26.44 -65.01 18.43
CA LEU A 195 -25.96 -64.25 19.62
C LEU A 195 -24.45 -64.50 19.93
N HIS A 196 -23.50 -63.55 19.80
CA HIS A 196 -23.34 -62.24 20.47
C HIS A 196 -22.18 -61.39 19.84
N PRO A 197 -22.10 -60.06 20.09
CA PRO A 197 -20.90 -59.20 19.96
C PRO A 197 -20.18 -59.09 21.34
N PRO A 198 -19.27 -58.13 21.68
CA PRO A 198 -18.27 -57.29 20.98
C PRO A 198 -16.84 -57.42 21.61
N ASP A 199 -15.80 -56.77 21.08
CA ASP A 199 -14.56 -56.40 21.82
C ASP A 199 -13.92 -55.16 21.15
N ALA A 200 -13.88 -53.99 21.81
CA ALA A 200 -12.78 -53.46 22.63
C ALA A 200 -11.56 -52.98 21.80
N ILE A 201 -11.40 -51.68 21.52
CA ILE A 201 -10.70 -50.64 22.33
C ILE A 201 -9.16 -50.64 22.16
N LEU A 202 -8.64 -49.41 21.96
CA LEU A 202 -7.34 -48.81 22.33
C LEU A 202 -6.23 -48.57 21.27
N ALA A 203 -5.86 -47.28 21.23
CA ALA A 203 -4.53 -46.67 21.11
C ALA A 203 -3.83 -46.76 19.74
N SER A 204 -3.18 -45.72 19.20
CA SER A 204 -2.56 -44.52 19.80
C SER A 204 -2.51 -43.41 18.76
#